data_AF-A0A1C5XYQ8-F1
#
_entry.id   AF-A0A1C5XYQ8-F1
#
_cell.length_a   1.000
_cell.length_b   1.000
_cell.length_c   1.000
_cell.angle_alpha   90.00
_cell.angle_beta   90.00
_cell.angle_gamma   90.00
#
_symmetry.space_group_name_H-M   'P 1'
#
loop_
_entity.id
_entity.type
_entity.pdbx_description
1 polymer ?
#
loop_
_entity_poly.entity_id
_entity_poly.type
_entity_poly.pdbx_seq_one_letter_code
_entity_poly.pdbx_strand_id
1 'polypeptide(L)'
;MGANSKKREMRRYELKKHLIWVNSTSYRELKEKFDVCDKVIVGDLEYIEDVEGITLERKPGVGGYVRVAQSWRNRKCPMRPAEEMAMLTAYKKEEDPELKNIFLGILIEYCSPSSYENDI
;
A
#
# COMPACT_ATOMS: atom_id res chain seq x y z
N MET A 1 17.86 -15.91 2.57
CA MET A 1 17.02 -14.91 3.26
C MET A 1 16.55 -15.48 4.59
N GLY A 2 16.88 -14.84 5.72
CA GLY A 2 16.57 -15.35 7.07
C GLY A 2 15.11 -15.11 7.47
N ALA A 3 14.61 -15.81 8.50
CA ALA A 3 13.22 -15.66 8.98
C ALA A 3 12.84 -14.20 9.32
N ASN A 4 13.81 -13.40 9.78
CA ASN A 4 13.61 -11.98 10.08
C ASN A 4 13.52 -11.07 8.84
N SER A 5 14.04 -11.48 7.68
CA SER A 5 13.85 -10.72 6.43
C SER A 5 12.46 -10.93 5.87
N LYS A 6 11.96 -12.19 5.85
CA LYS A 6 10.59 -12.50 5.43
C LYS A 6 9.53 -11.76 6.26
N LYS A 7 9.70 -11.73 7.59
CA LYS A 7 8.79 -10.98 8.48
C LYS A 7 8.76 -9.47 8.19
N ARG A 8 9.90 -8.89 7.80
CA ARG A 8 10.03 -7.47 7.46
C ARG A 8 9.35 -7.15 6.12
N GLU A 9 9.61 -7.95 5.10
CA GLU A 9 9.02 -7.79 3.76
C GLU A 9 7.50 -7.93 3.82
N MET A 10 7.00 -8.95 4.53
CA MET A 10 5.56 -9.13 4.72
C MET A 10 4.93 -7.94 5.45
N ARG A 11 5.58 -7.45 6.52
CA ARG A 11 5.08 -6.27 7.25
C ARG A 11 5.04 -5.03 6.37
N ARG A 12 6.07 -4.79 5.55
CA ARG A 12 6.10 -3.65 4.61
C ARG A 12 5.00 -3.76 3.56
N TYR A 13 4.77 -4.97 3.04
CA TYR A 13 3.67 -5.24 2.11
C TYR A 13 2.30 -4.93 2.74
N GLU A 14 2.05 -5.43 3.94
CA GLU A 14 0.78 -5.19 4.65
C GLU A 14 0.61 -3.72 5.06
N LEU A 15 1.71 -3.03 5.44
CA LEU A 15 1.70 -1.59 5.72
C LEU A 15 1.36 -0.80 4.46
N LYS A 16 2.01 -1.09 3.33
CA LYS A 16 1.72 -0.49 2.02
C LYS A 16 0.24 -0.65 1.67
N LYS A 17 -0.25 -1.89 1.73
CA LYS A 17 -1.66 -2.21 1.46
C LYS A 17 -2.57 -1.38 2.38
N HIS A 18 -2.33 -1.39 3.69
CA HIS A 18 -3.15 -0.65 4.63
C HIS A 18 -3.21 0.85 4.35
N LEU A 19 -2.07 1.50 4.07
CA LEU A 19 -1.98 2.94 3.79
C LEU A 19 -2.73 3.34 2.52
N ILE A 20 -2.70 2.47 1.51
CA ILE A 20 -3.45 2.66 0.26
C ILE A 20 -4.96 2.60 0.53
N TRP A 21 -5.39 1.68 1.38
CA TRP A 21 -6.80 1.45 1.67
C TRP A 21 -7.44 2.50 2.57
N VAL A 22 -6.69 3.10 3.49
CA VAL A 22 -7.23 4.08 4.44
C VAL A 22 -6.96 5.51 3.99
N ASN A 23 -7.94 6.40 4.17
CA ASN A 23 -7.77 7.83 3.90
C ASN A 23 -6.68 8.48 4.76
N SER A 24 -6.55 8.02 6.00
CA SER A 24 -5.55 8.47 6.97
C SER A 24 -5.50 7.48 8.13
N THR A 25 -4.33 7.33 8.76
CA THR A 25 -4.15 6.56 9.99
C THR A 25 -3.16 7.27 10.92
N SER A 26 -3.11 6.88 12.19
CA SER A 26 -2.16 7.42 13.16
C SER A 26 -0.95 6.52 13.35
N TYR A 27 0.19 7.09 13.77
CA TYR A 27 1.38 6.31 14.14
C TYR A 27 1.09 5.30 15.26
N ARG A 28 0.17 5.62 16.17
CA ARG A 28 -0.24 4.70 17.24
C ARG A 28 -0.94 3.47 16.66
N GLU A 29 -1.93 3.66 15.80
CA GLU A 29 -2.66 2.57 15.14
C GLU A 29 -1.71 1.67 14.33
N LEU A 30 -0.77 2.26 13.60
CA LEU A 30 0.23 1.50 12.83
C LEU A 30 1.08 0.61 13.75
N LYS A 31 1.57 1.15 14.87
CA LYS A 31 2.36 0.38 15.84
C LYS A 31 1.56 -0.76 16.46
N GLU A 32 0.34 -0.48 16.87
CA GLU A 32 -0.55 -1.48 17.49
C GLU A 32 -0.93 -2.57 16.49
N LYS A 33 -1.24 -2.21 15.24
CA LYS A 33 -1.59 -3.15 14.17
C LYS A 33 -0.45 -4.09 13.80
N PHE A 34 0.78 -3.57 13.74
CA PHE A 34 1.94 -4.34 13.30
C PHE A 34 2.79 -4.89 14.44
N ASP A 35 2.46 -4.58 15.68
CA ASP A 35 3.20 -4.93 16.90
C ASP A 35 4.70 -4.57 16.81
N VAL A 36 4.99 -3.29 16.53
CA VAL A 36 6.36 -2.80 16.39
C VAL A 36 6.54 -1.41 17.03
N CYS A 37 7.80 -1.03 17.28
CA CYS A 37 8.14 0.28 17.85
C CYS A 37 8.21 1.39 16.79
N ASP A 38 8.25 2.65 17.25
CA ASP A 38 8.28 3.85 16.39
C ASP A 38 9.39 3.80 15.35
N LYS A 39 10.61 3.40 15.74
CA LYS A 39 11.76 3.31 14.83
C LYS A 39 11.51 2.36 13.67
N VAL A 40 10.78 1.25 13.91
CA VAL A 40 10.47 0.27 12.86
C VAL A 40 9.40 0.79 11.92
N ILE A 41 8.32 1.39 12.45
CA ILE A 41 7.30 2.02 11.59
C ILE A 41 7.91 3.12 10.74
N VAL A 42 8.71 4.03 11.32
CA VAL A 42 9.33 5.12 10.57
C VAL A 42 10.21 4.59 9.45
N GLY A 43 11.06 3.60 9.72
CA GLY A 43 11.91 3.00 8.68
C GLY A 43 11.15 2.21 7.61
N ASP A 44 9.98 1.66 7.92
CA ASP A 44 9.13 1.02 6.91
C ASP A 44 8.33 2.05 6.08
N LEU A 45 7.93 3.18 6.67
CA LEU A 45 7.35 4.30 5.94
C LEU A 45 8.37 4.94 4.97
N GLU A 46 9.59 5.16 5.44
CA GLU A 46 10.71 5.62 4.59
C GLU A 46 10.96 4.66 3.43
N TYR A 47 10.95 3.34 3.67
CA TYR A 47 11.06 2.36 2.60
C TYR A 47 9.93 2.48 1.56
N ILE A 48 8.68 2.71 2.01
CA ILE A 48 7.53 2.87 1.11
C ILE A 48 7.66 4.14 0.24
N GLU A 49 8.21 5.22 0.77
CA GLU A 49 8.46 6.43 -0.02
C GLU A 49 9.67 6.31 -0.95
N ASP A 50 10.81 5.92 -0.40
CA ASP A 50 12.10 6.00 -1.09
C ASP A 50 12.32 4.84 -2.07
N VAL A 51 11.78 3.66 -1.77
CA VAL A 51 11.98 2.45 -2.58
C VAL A 51 10.75 2.13 -3.43
N GLU A 52 9.55 2.21 -2.84
CA GLU A 52 8.31 1.89 -3.58
C GLU A 52 7.72 3.12 -4.29
N GLY A 53 8.28 4.32 -4.09
CA GLY A 53 7.85 5.54 -4.78
C GLY A 53 6.46 6.03 -4.40
N ILE A 54 5.92 5.60 -3.25
CA ILE A 54 4.60 6.04 -2.77
C ILE A 54 4.76 7.31 -1.95
N THR A 55 4.27 8.43 -2.47
CA THR A 55 4.33 9.70 -1.75
C THR A 55 3.39 9.68 -0.54
N LEU A 56 3.92 9.92 0.66
CA LEU A 56 3.14 9.98 1.89
C LEU A 56 3.08 11.42 2.43
N GLU A 57 1.92 11.80 2.94
CA GLU A 57 1.74 13.00 3.76
C GLU A 57 1.74 12.61 5.23
N ARG A 58 2.63 13.21 6.00
CA ARG A 58 2.92 12.82 7.38
C ARG A 58 2.94 14.02 8.30
N LYS A 59 2.27 13.89 9.45
CA LYS A 59 2.38 14.82 10.57
C LYS A 59 2.82 14.04 11.80
N PRO A 60 4.03 14.23 12.33
CA PRO A 60 4.47 13.57 13.57
C PRO A 60 3.81 14.20 14.82
N GLY A 61 3.87 13.49 15.95
CA GLY A 61 3.44 13.97 17.27
C GLY A 61 2.02 13.55 17.68
N VAL A 62 1.52 14.13 18.78
CA VAL A 62 0.16 13.86 19.30
C VAL A 62 -0.87 14.38 18.32
N GLY A 63 -1.81 13.52 17.91
CA GLY A 63 -2.74 13.82 16.80
C GLY A 63 -2.07 13.81 15.42
N GLY A 64 -0.86 13.24 15.33
CA GLY A 64 -0.16 13.01 14.09
C GLY A 64 -0.82 11.95 13.21
N TYR A 65 -0.60 12.06 11.90
CA TYR A 65 -1.19 11.17 10.91
C TYR A 65 -0.18 10.76 9.83
N VAL A 66 -0.52 9.69 9.14
CA VAL A 66 0.13 9.20 7.92
C VAL A 66 -0.98 8.90 6.92
N ARG A 67 -0.83 9.38 5.69
CA ARG A 67 -1.70 9.03 4.57
C ARG A 67 -0.95 9.03 3.26
N VAL A 68 -1.45 8.29 2.28
CA VAL A 68 -0.96 8.41 0.89
C VAL A 68 -1.39 9.76 0.32
N ALA A 69 -0.44 10.49 -0.26
CA ALA A 69 -0.68 11.82 -0.82
C ALA A 69 -1.75 11.78 -1.93
N GLN A 70 -2.60 12.80 -1.97
CA GLN A 70 -3.66 12.86 -2.98
C GLN A 70 -3.12 12.98 -4.41
N SER A 71 -1.93 13.58 -4.59
CA SER A 71 -1.25 13.62 -5.88
C SER A 71 -0.90 12.22 -6.38
N TRP A 72 -0.44 11.34 -5.49
CA TRP A 72 -0.12 9.94 -5.83
C TRP A 72 -1.39 9.11 -6.09
N ARG A 73 -2.46 9.36 -5.32
CA ARG A 73 -3.82 8.80 -5.53
C ARG A 73 -4.54 9.35 -6.76
N ASN A 74 -4.02 10.36 -7.44
CA ASN A 74 -4.64 10.89 -8.67
C ASN A 74 -3.70 10.77 -9.87
N ARG A 75 -2.64 9.97 -9.76
CA ARG A 75 -1.73 9.71 -10.87
C ARG A 75 -2.46 8.96 -11.98
N LYS A 76 -2.17 9.30 -13.23
CA LYS A 76 -2.70 8.57 -14.38
C LYS A 76 -2.13 7.16 -14.38
N CYS A 77 -2.98 6.15 -14.58
CA CYS A 77 -2.47 4.80 -14.83
C CYS A 77 -1.69 4.80 -16.17
N PRO A 78 -0.45 4.27 -16.22
CA PRO A 78 0.31 4.16 -17.45
C PRO A 78 -0.19 3.02 -18.35
N MET A 79 -1.00 2.09 -17.80
CA MET A 79 -1.66 1.05 -18.59
C MET A 79 -2.68 1.69 -19.54
N ARG A 80 -2.80 1.11 -20.73
CA ARG A 80 -3.93 1.42 -21.61
C ARG A 80 -5.23 0.96 -20.94
N PRO A 81 -6.37 1.60 -21.19
CA PRO A 81 -7.65 1.22 -20.58
C PRO A 81 -8.01 -0.27 -20.74
N ALA A 82 -7.64 -0.89 -21.86
CA ALA A 82 -7.86 -2.32 -22.09
C ALA A 82 -6.97 -3.22 -21.21
N GLU A 83 -5.71 -2.82 -20.97
CA GLU A 83 -4.78 -3.53 -20.09
C GLU A 83 -5.24 -3.44 -18.64
N GLU A 84 -5.67 -2.25 -18.22
CA GLU A 84 -6.26 -1.99 -16.92
C GLU A 84 -7.51 -2.86 -16.67
N MET A 85 -8.45 -2.86 -17.61
CA MET A 85 -9.68 -3.65 -17.50
C MET A 85 -9.41 -5.15 -17.48
N ALA A 86 -8.40 -5.62 -18.23
CA ALA A 86 -8.00 -7.03 -18.20
C ALA A 86 -7.47 -7.43 -16.82
N MET A 87 -6.60 -6.59 -16.23
CA MET A 87 -6.07 -6.82 -14.88
C MET A 87 -7.15 -6.79 -13.80
N LEU A 88 -8.07 -5.82 -13.87
CA LEU A 88 -9.19 -5.74 -12.93
C LEU A 88 -10.12 -6.95 -13.04
N THR A 89 -10.38 -7.43 -14.26
CA THR A 89 -11.19 -8.63 -14.50
C THR A 89 -10.50 -9.87 -13.94
N ALA A 90 -9.19 -10.01 -14.14
CA ALA A 90 -8.39 -11.10 -13.58
C ALA A 90 -8.44 -11.08 -12.04
N TYR A 91 -8.22 -9.90 -11.44
CA TYR A 91 -8.31 -9.72 -9.99
C TYR A 91 -9.68 -10.14 -9.42
N LYS A 92 -10.78 -9.69 -10.04
CA LYS A 92 -12.14 -9.98 -9.57
C LYS A 92 -12.51 -11.46 -9.66
N LYS A 93 -12.03 -12.14 -10.71
CA LYS A 93 -12.32 -13.57 -10.96
C LYS A 93 -11.41 -14.52 -10.21
N GLU A 94 -10.26 -14.06 -9.73
CA GLU A 94 -9.31 -14.92 -9.03
C GLU A 94 -9.84 -15.34 -7.64
N GLU A 95 -9.76 -16.64 -7.38
CA GLU A 95 -10.14 -17.26 -6.11
C GLU A 95 -8.91 -17.62 -5.28
N ASP A 96 -7.76 -17.88 -5.92
CA ASP A 96 -6.50 -18.14 -5.24
C ASP A 96 -5.99 -16.87 -4.53
N PRO A 97 -5.81 -16.89 -3.19
CA PRO A 97 -5.41 -15.70 -2.44
C PRO A 97 -4.04 -15.15 -2.81
N GLU A 98 -3.10 -16.01 -3.21
CA GLU A 98 -1.73 -15.60 -3.55
C GLU A 98 -1.73 -14.85 -4.89
N LEU A 99 -2.35 -15.45 -5.91
CA LEU A 99 -2.48 -14.87 -7.24
C LEU A 99 -3.37 -13.61 -7.22
N LYS A 100 -4.43 -13.60 -6.41
CA LYS A 100 -5.28 -12.41 -6.20
C LYS A 100 -4.49 -11.24 -5.62
N ASN A 101 -3.58 -11.50 -4.67
CA ASN A 101 -2.69 -10.47 -4.13
C ASN A 101 -1.66 -9.98 -5.15
N ILE A 102 -1.18 -10.85 -6.06
CA ILE A 102 -0.29 -10.44 -7.16
C ILE A 102 -1.01 -9.46 -8.09
N PHE A 103 -2.24 -9.79 -8.53
CA PHE A 103 -3.02 -8.89 -9.39
C PHE A 103 -3.33 -7.55 -8.72
N LEU A 104 -3.68 -7.58 -7.43
CA LEU A 104 -3.86 -6.37 -6.63
C LEU A 104 -2.57 -5.54 -6.55
N GLY A 105 -1.42 -6.18 -6.37
CA GLY A 105 -0.12 -5.53 -6.35
C GLY A 105 0.18 -4.79 -7.66
N ILE A 106 -0.09 -5.43 -8.80
CA ILE A 106 0.07 -4.81 -10.13
C ILE A 106 -0.84 -3.59 -10.29
N LEU A 107 -2.12 -3.70 -9.91
CA LEU A 107 -3.05 -2.57 -9.97
C LEU A 107 -2.59 -1.42 -9.07
N ILE A 108 -2.07 -1.71 -7.88
CA ILE A 108 -1.55 -0.72 -6.93
C ILE A 108 -0.27 -0.04 -7.44
N GLU A 109 0.62 -0.80 -8.08
CA GLU A 109 1.93 -0.33 -8.54
C GLU A 109 1.75 0.62 -9.73
N TYR A 110 1.00 0.19 -10.74
CA TYR A 110 0.86 0.94 -11.98
C TYR A 110 -0.30 1.92 -11.92
N CYS A 111 -1.45 1.51 -11.42
CA CYS A 111 -2.65 2.33 -11.44
C CYS A 111 -2.94 3.00 -10.10
N SER A 112 -3.78 4.03 -10.12
CA SER A 112 -4.19 4.69 -8.91
C SER A 112 -5.20 3.84 -8.11
N PRO A 113 -5.04 3.66 -6.79
CA PRO A 113 -6.01 2.95 -5.98
C PRO A 113 -7.41 3.57 -6.00
N SER A 114 -7.50 4.89 -6.15
CA SER A 114 -8.79 5.61 -6.19
C SER A 114 -9.66 5.17 -7.36
N SER A 115 -9.06 4.68 -8.45
CA SER A 115 -9.77 4.12 -9.59
C SER A 115 -10.49 2.81 -9.28
N TYR A 116 -10.12 2.10 -8.21
CA TYR A 116 -10.66 0.79 -7.86
C TYR A 116 -11.16 0.67 -6.42
N GLU A 117 -11.24 1.77 -5.67
CA GLU A 117 -11.71 1.77 -4.27
C GLU A 117 -13.12 1.16 -4.13
N ASN A 118 -13.95 1.18 -5.18
CA ASN A 118 -15.28 0.58 -5.21
C ASN A 118 -15.34 -0.78 -5.91
N ASP A 119 -14.25 -1.19 -6.58
CA ASP A 119 -14.20 -2.38 -7.43
C ASP A 119 -13.44 -3.55 -6.80
N ILE A 120 -12.84 -3.33 -5.63
CA ILE A 120 -12.04 -4.29 -4.86
C ILE A 120 -12.65 -4.46 -3.46
#